data_AF-A0A4R0IXS0-F1
#
_entry.id   AF-A0A4R0IXS0-F1
#
_cell.length_a   1.000
_cell.length_b   1.000
_cell.length_c   1.000
_cell.angle_alpha   90.00
_cell.angle_beta   90.00
_cell.angle_gamma   90.00
#
_symmetry.space_group_name_H-M   'P 1'
#
loop_
_entity.id
_entity.type
_entity.pdbx_description
1 polymer ?
#
loop_
_entity_poly.entity_id
_entity_poly.type
_entity_poly.pdbx_seq_one_letter_code
_entity_poly.pdbx_strand_id
1 'polypeptide(L)' 'MSDFDDLQAGSVMSRVAALDLQQVEQLIGYERNHAHRAEVLEVLSQRRRQLHDVSESAPAALS' A
#
# COMPACT_ATOMS: atom_id res chain seq x y z
N MET A 1 2.36 -0.73 -15.78
CA MET A 1 1.69 -1.20 -14.55
C MET A 1 0.31 -0.59 -14.58
N SER A 2 -0.59 -1.13 -15.42
CA SER A 2 -1.87 -0.49 -15.80
C SER A 2 -3.07 -0.98 -15.00
N ASP A 3 -2.85 -1.79 -13.96
CA ASP A 3 -3.93 -2.36 -13.14
C ASP A 3 -4.64 -1.30 -12.25
N PHE A 4 -4.08 -0.08 -12.15
CA PHE A 4 -4.52 0.94 -11.19
C PHE A 4 -5.22 2.14 -11.84
N ASP A 5 -5.04 2.34 -13.15
CA ASP A 5 -5.56 3.53 -13.85
C ASP A 5 -7.10 3.50 -13.98
N ASP A 6 -7.72 2.32 -14.03
CA ASP A 6 -9.17 2.14 -14.19
C ASP A 6 -9.94 1.88 -12.88
N LEU A 7 -9.27 1.87 -11.72
CA LEU A 7 -9.94 1.54 -10.46
C LEU A 7 -10.70 2.74 -9.87
N GLN A 8 -12.01 2.56 -9.70
CA GLN A 8 -12.83 3.40 -8.82
C GLN A 8 -12.27 3.36 -7.39
N ALA A 9 -12.29 4.50 -6.67
CA ALA A 9 -11.63 4.67 -5.38
C ALA A 9 -11.98 3.59 -4.33
N GLY A 10 -13.22 3.08 -4.33
CA GLY A 10 -13.64 1.99 -3.43
C GLY A 10 -13.00 0.62 -3.73
N SER A 11 -12.59 0.37 -4.97
CA SER A 11 -11.93 -0.88 -5.38
C SER A 11 -10.43 -0.88 -5.04
N VAL A 12 -9.83 0.31 -4.93
CA VAL A 12 -8.42 0.49 -4.55
C VAL A 12 -8.17 -0.01 -3.13
N MET A 13 -9.06 0.25 -2.17
CA MET A 13 -8.84 -0.14 -0.77
C MET A 13 -8.72 -1.66 -0.56
N SER A 14 -9.62 -2.44 -1.16
CA SER A 14 -9.61 -3.91 -1.07
C SER A 14 -8.33 -4.51 -1.66
N ARG A 15 -7.81 -3.89 -2.73
CA ARG A 15 -6.58 -4.34 -3.39
C ARG A 15 -5.34 -3.94 -2.58
N VAL A 16 -5.32 -2.73 -2.01
CA VAL A 16 -4.22 -2.25 -1.16
C VAL A 16 -4.05 -3.08 0.12
N ALA A 17 -5.14 -3.59 0.69
CA ALA A 17 -5.08 -4.46 1.86
C ALA A 17 -4.29 -5.76 1.61
N ALA A 18 -4.32 -6.27 0.38
CA ALA A 18 -3.61 -7.50 -0.02
C ALA A 18 -2.14 -7.27 -0.39
N LEU A 19 -1.68 -6.02 -0.49
CA LEU A 19 -0.31 -5.70 -0.88
C LEU A 19 0.68 -5.93 0.25
N ASP A 20 1.90 -6.35 -0.13
CA ASP A 20 3.08 -6.36 0.73
C ASP A 20 3.82 -5.00 0.74
N LEU A 21 4.87 -4.90 1.55
CA LEU A 21 5.59 -3.64 1.75
C LEU A 21 6.27 -3.15 0.47
N GLN A 22 6.93 -4.04 -0.27
CA GLN A 22 7.63 -3.70 -1.50
C GLN A 22 6.65 -3.18 -2.56
N GLN A 23 5.50 -3.85 -2.70
CA GLN A 23 4.44 -3.46 -3.64
C GLN A 23 3.84 -2.09 -3.27
N VAL A 24 3.61 -1.84 -1.99
CA VAL A 24 3.11 -0.54 -1.50
C VAL A 24 4.11 0.58 -1.80
N GLU A 25 5.40 0.37 -1.56
CA GLU A 25 6.44 1.37 -1.85
C GLU A 25 6.55 1.69 -3.35
N GLN A 26 6.49 0.66 -4.20
CA GLN A 26 6.49 0.84 -5.65
C GLN A 26 5.30 1.68 -6.12
N LEU A 27 4.09 1.42 -5.59
CA LEU A 27 2.89 2.18 -5.95
C LEU A 27 2.93 3.61 -5.45
N ILE A 28 3.45 3.86 -4.25
CA ILE A 28 3.67 5.24 -3.77
C ILE A 28 4.62 5.99 -4.73
N GLY A 29 5.69 5.33 -5.19
CA GLY A 29 6.60 5.90 -6.18
C GLY A 29 5.93 6.20 -7.51
N TYR A 30 5.10 5.28 -8.01
CA TYR A 30 4.34 5.48 -9.24
C TYR A 30 3.37 6.67 -9.13
N GLU A 31 2.53 6.67 -8.09
CA GLU A 31 1.51 7.70 -7.85
C GLU A 31 2.14 9.09 -7.67
N ARG A 32 3.26 9.21 -6.93
CA ARG A 32 3.95 10.49 -6.76
C ARG A 32 4.56 11.05 -8.03
N ASN A 33 4.95 10.19 -8.99
CA ASN A 33 5.61 10.63 -10.21
C ASN A 33 4.65 10.84 -11.37
N HIS A 34 3.49 10.17 -11.38
CA HIS A 34 2.62 10.12 -12.56
C HIS A 34 1.21 10.62 -12.27
N ALA A 35 0.51 10.01 -11.31
CA ALA A 35 -0.94 10.19 -11.17
C ALA A 35 -1.36 11.24 -10.12
N HIS A 36 -0.52 11.53 -9.13
CA HIS A 36 -0.70 12.53 -8.07
C HIS A 36 -2.05 12.42 -7.31
N ARG A 37 -2.60 11.22 -7.19
CA ARG A 37 -3.90 11.00 -6.53
C ARG A 37 -3.72 11.01 -5.01
N ALA A 38 -4.01 12.15 -4.38
CA ALA A 38 -3.81 12.36 -2.94
C ALA A 38 -4.50 11.30 -2.07
N GLU A 39 -5.74 10.93 -2.38
CA GLU A 39 -6.51 9.92 -1.65
C GLU A 39 -5.86 8.52 -1.71
N VAL A 40 -5.31 8.14 -2.87
CA VAL A 40 -4.62 6.86 -3.06
C VAL A 40 -3.31 6.83 -2.29
N LEU A 41 -2.55 7.95 -2.32
CA LEU A 41 -1.32 8.10 -1.57
C LEU A 41 -1.53 8.01 -0.05
N GLU A 42 -2.65 8.53 0.46
CA GLU A 42 -3.00 8.45 1.87
C GLU A 42 -3.26 6.99 2.30
N VAL A 43 -4.08 6.27 1.52
CA VAL A 43 -4.39 4.85 1.76
C VAL A 43 -3.13 3.98 1.71
N LEU A 44 -2.26 4.18 0.70
CA LEU A 44 -0.99 3.47 0.58
C LEU A 44 -0.04 3.79 1.75
N SER A 45 0.01 5.06 2.18
CA SER A 45 0.85 5.49 3.30
C SER A 45 0.40 4.86 4.62
N GLN A 46 -0.92 4.71 4.84
CA GLN A 46 -1.46 4.02 6.00
C GLN A 46 -1.11 2.54 5.98
N ARG A 47 -1.28 1.85 4.84
CA ARG A 47 -0.91 0.43 4.71
C ARG A 47 0.58 0.19 4.97
N ARG A 48 1.46 1.07 4.45
CA ARG A 48 2.90 1.01 4.72
C ARG A 48 3.21 1.06 6.21
N ARG A 49 2.58 2.00 6.95
CA ARG A 49 2.75 2.10 8.41
C ARG A 49 2.34 0.81 9.12
N GLN A 50 1.18 0.24 8.76
CA GLN A 50 0.72 -1.04 9.32
C GLN A 50 1.71 -2.18 9.07
N LEU A 51 2.30 -2.24 7.88
CA LEU A 51 3.27 -3.28 7.52
C LEU A 51 4.58 -3.15 8.30
N HIS A 52 5.07 -1.94 8.54
CA HIS A 52 6.24 -1.72 9.40
C HIS A 52 5.96 -2.10 10.85
N ASP A 53 4.78 -1.76 11.37
CA ASP A 53 4.39 -2.05 12.75
C ASP A 53 4.20 -3.57 12.99
N VAL A 54 3.66 -4.29 12.01
CA VAL A 54 3.59 -5.76 12.03
C VAL A 54 4.97 -6.40 11.93
N SER A 55 5.90 -5.78 11.20
CA SER A 55 7.28 -6.29 11.12
C SER A 55 8.06 -6.11 12.43
N GLU A 56 7.63 -5.18 13.31
CA GLU A 56 8.15 -5.00 14.67
C GLU A 56 7.41 -5.86 15.70
N SER A 57 6.14 -6.19 15.42
CA SER A 57 5.26 -6.98 16.30
C SER A 57 5.11 -8.45 15.91
N ALA A 58 5.92 -8.98 14.99
CA ALA A 58 5.98 -10.42 14.77
C ALA A 58 6.39 -11.07 16.10
N PRO A 59 5.53 -11.88 16.76
CA PRO A 59 5.96 -12.58 17.94
C PRO A 59 7.16 -13.42 17.52
N ALA A 60 8.29 -13.25 18.19
CA ALA A 60 9.32 -14.26 18.23
C ALA A 60 8.61 -15.55 18.64
N ALA A 61 8.24 -16.36 17.64
CA ALA A 61 7.58 -17.63 17.88
C ALA A 61 8.55 -18.43 18.73
N LEU A 62 8.08 -18.72 19.95
CA LEU A 62 8.79 -19.42 21.00
C LEU A 62 9.53 -20.64 20.45
N SER A 63 10.75 -20.81 20.98
CA SER A 63 11.52 -22.04 21.05
C SER A 63 10.69 -23.28 21.39
#